data_AF-A0A078K735-F1
#
_entry.id   AF-A0A078K735-F1
#
_cell.length_a   1.000
_cell.length_b   1.000
_cell.length_c   1.000
_cell.angle_alpha   90.00
_cell.angle_beta   90.00
_cell.angle_gamma   90.00
#
_symmetry.space_group_name_H-M   'P 1'
#
loop_
_entity.id
_entity.type
_entity.pdbx_description
1 polymer ?
#
loop_
_entity_poly.entity_id
_entity_poly.type
_entity_poly.pdbx_seq_one_letter_code
_entity_poly.pdbx_strand_id
1 'polypeptide(L)'
;MSIKKNKITSNDKSTKENKKRIGANNNDENDSFDDLVIGNIPNANGNMNKKHIPRMAQISKSYKKLEKEKKLLNSLESKEKEKTKHLLNVQKAILKSKGEKVYDEKSLKNRKKNILKKKEKSRKRWNNKNDE
;
A
#
# COMPACT_ATOMS: atom_id res chain seq x y z
N MET A 1 -2.03 49.53 18.43
CA MET A 1 -2.70 49.43 17.11
C MET A 1 -2.94 47.97 16.79
N SER A 2 -4.20 47.52 16.81
CA SER A 2 -4.57 46.10 16.66
C SER A 2 -5.29 45.90 15.34
N ILE A 3 -4.67 45.17 14.41
CA ILE A 3 -5.26 44.86 13.09
C ILE A 3 -5.83 43.45 13.15
N LYS A 4 -7.14 43.33 13.36
CA LYS A 4 -7.91 42.10 13.15
C LYS A 4 -7.98 41.83 11.65
N LYS A 5 -7.54 40.65 11.19
CA LYS A 5 -7.81 40.17 9.82
C LYS A 5 -8.85 39.06 9.87
N ASN A 6 -9.98 39.34 9.24
CA ASN A 6 -11.18 38.53 9.21
C ASN A 6 -10.99 37.25 8.37
N LYS A 7 -11.64 36.18 8.84
CA LYS A 7 -11.72 34.86 8.24
C LYS A 7 -12.76 34.90 7.11
N ILE A 8 -12.35 34.69 5.85
CA ILE A 8 -13.27 34.56 4.71
C ILE A 8 -13.59 33.07 4.54
N THR A 9 -14.85 32.71 4.77
CA THR A 9 -15.43 31.39 4.45
C THR A 9 -16.35 31.56 3.25
N SER A 10 -15.90 31.15 2.06
CA SER A 10 -16.77 31.08 0.88
C SER A 10 -17.37 29.67 0.77
N ASN A 11 -18.64 29.56 1.16
CA ASN A 11 -19.50 28.43 0.84
C ASN A 11 -20.12 28.67 -0.54
N ASP A 12 -19.50 28.16 -1.60
CA ASP A 12 -20.16 28.11 -2.91
C ASP A 12 -20.64 26.69 -3.19
N LYS A 13 -21.92 26.48 -2.88
CA LYS A 13 -22.72 25.38 -3.42
C LYS A 13 -22.99 25.69 -4.89
N SER A 14 -22.41 24.93 -5.81
CA SER A 14 -22.92 24.87 -7.19
C SER A 14 -23.40 23.46 -7.50
N THR A 15 -24.71 23.29 -7.50
CA THR A 15 -25.42 22.16 -8.09
C THR A 15 -25.60 22.43 -9.57
N LYS A 16 -25.03 21.58 -10.43
CA LYS A 16 -25.44 21.47 -11.84
C LYS A 16 -25.62 20.00 -12.20
N GLU A 17 -26.84 19.52 -12.03
CA GLU A 17 -27.36 18.43 -12.85
C GLU A 17 -27.90 19.03 -14.15
N ASN A 18 -27.49 18.50 -15.31
CA ASN A 18 -28.41 17.91 -16.29
C ASN A 18 -27.72 17.43 -17.58
N LYS A 19 -27.83 16.10 -17.77
CA LYS A 19 -28.28 15.36 -18.97
C LYS A 19 -27.66 15.59 -20.36
N LYS A 20 -27.06 14.48 -20.81
CA LYS A 20 -27.08 13.82 -22.14
C LYS A 20 -26.39 14.52 -23.31
N ARG A 21 -25.50 13.75 -23.98
CA ARG A 21 -25.76 13.19 -25.31
C ARG A 21 -24.94 11.90 -25.51
N ILE A 22 -25.66 10.81 -25.74
CA ILE A 22 -25.14 9.56 -26.28
C ILE A 22 -24.90 9.85 -27.77
N GLY A 23 -23.64 9.82 -28.20
CA GLY A 23 -23.29 9.75 -29.61
C GLY A 23 -23.10 8.28 -29.97
N ALA A 24 -24.15 7.66 -30.52
CA ALA A 24 -24.02 6.42 -31.27
C ALA A 24 -23.74 6.80 -32.74
N ASN A 25 -22.76 6.10 -33.34
CA ASN A 25 -22.42 5.97 -34.78
C ASN A 25 -20.93 5.53 -34.80
N ASN A 26 -20.51 4.39 -35.32
CA ASN A 26 -20.95 3.65 -36.49
C ASN A 26 -20.85 2.13 -36.27
N ASN A 27 -21.70 1.39 -37.00
CA ASN A 27 -21.51 -0.02 -37.28
C ASN A 27 -20.28 -0.17 -38.16
N ASP A 28 -19.28 -0.89 -37.69
CA ASP A 28 -18.40 -1.68 -38.55
C ASP A 28 -18.37 -3.08 -37.96
N GLU A 29 -19.07 -3.99 -38.63
CA GLU A 29 -18.96 -5.44 -38.41
C GLU A 29 -17.51 -5.84 -38.67
N ASN A 30 -16.71 -5.92 -37.60
CA ASN A 30 -15.42 -6.59 -37.65
C ASN A 30 -15.58 -7.94 -36.97
N ASP A 31 -15.96 -8.94 -37.77
CA ASP A 31 -15.50 -10.31 -37.58
C ASP A 31 -13.98 -10.32 -37.74
N SER A 32 -13.26 -9.91 -36.69
CA SER A 32 -11.81 -9.99 -36.65
C SER A 32 -11.38 -10.72 -35.39
N PHE A 33 -10.96 -11.94 -35.63
CA PHE A 33 -10.56 -12.96 -34.69
C PHE A 33 -9.16 -12.68 -34.08
N ASP A 34 -8.86 -11.43 -33.67
CA ASP A 34 -7.45 -11.06 -33.40
C ASP A 34 -7.15 -10.02 -32.31
N ASP A 35 -8.11 -9.56 -31.51
CA ASP A 35 -7.82 -8.58 -30.44
C ASP A 35 -7.80 -9.21 -29.03
N LEU A 36 -6.84 -10.10 -28.78
CA LEU A 36 -6.22 -10.20 -27.45
C LEU A 36 -5.35 -8.95 -27.19
N VAL A 37 -5.95 -7.76 -27.29
CA VAL A 37 -5.31 -6.52 -26.87
C VAL A 37 -5.30 -6.53 -25.35
N ILE A 38 -4.19 -7.00 -24.77
CA ILE A 38 -3.84 -6.91 -23.33
C ILE A 38 -3.64 -5.42 -22.91
N GLY A 39 -4.12 -4.45 -23.69
CA GLY A 39 -4.05 -3.02 -23.43
C GLY A 39 -5.30 -2.43 -22.78
N ASN A 40 -6.45 -3.10 -22.89
CA ASN A 40 -7.73 -2.58 -22.39
C ASN A 40 -8.29 -3.34 -21.19
N ILE A 41 -7.46 -4.10 -20.45
CA ILE A 41 -7.91 -4.66 -19.17
C ILE A 41 -7.97 -3.49 -18.18
N PRO A 42 -9.17 -3.02 -17.77
CA PRO A 42 -9.24 -2.04 -16.71
C PRO A 42 -8.56 -2.66 -15.49
N ASN A 43 -7.58 -1.96 -14.93
CA ASN A 43 -6.94 -2.39 -13.70
C ASN A 43 -8.01 -2.36 -12.60
N ALA A 44 -8.68 -3.49 -12.38
CA ALA A 44 -9.80 -3.63 -11.44
C ALA A 44 -9.40 -3.23 -9.99
N ASN A 45 -8.09 -3.12 -9.74
CA ASN A 45 -7.52 -2.73 -8.46
C ASN A 45 -7.17 -1.22 -8.38
N GLY A 46 -7.40 -0.43 -9.42
CA GLY A 46 -7.00 0.98 -9.50
C GLY A 46 -7.60 1.86 -8.39
N ASN A 47 -8.80 1.54 -7.92
CA ASN A 47 -9.55 2.35 -6.95
C ASN A 47 -9.97 1.61 -5.67
N MET A 48 -9.30 0.50 -5.32
CA MET A 48 -9.58 -0.13 -4.02
C MET A 48 -8.91 0.66 -2.90
N ASN A 49 -9.71 1.38 -2.12
CA ASN A 49 -9.28 2.01 -0.88
C ASN A 49 -8.67 0.94 0.04
N LYS A 50 -7.34 0.93 0.14
CA LYS A 50 -6.61 -0.03 0.99
C LYS A 50 -7.03 0.18 2.44
N LYS A 51 -7.68 -0.82 3.03
CA LYS A 51 -8.07 -0.79 4.45
C LYS A 51 -6.84 -0.48 5.32
N HIS A 52 -6.97 0.48 6.24
CA HIS A 52 -5.88 0.85 7.14
C HIS A 52 -5.63 -0.24 8.17
N ILE A 53 -4.51 -0.96 8.03
CA ILE A 53 -4.11 -2.03 8.97
C ILE A 53 -3.25 -1.42 10.08
N PRO A 54 -3.47 -1.77 11.37
CA PRO A 54 -2.60 -1.31 12.47
C PRO A 54 -1.13 -1.67 12.24
N ARG A 55 -0.22 -0.75 12.60
CA ARG A 55 1.24 -0.92 12.35
C ARG A 55 1.82 -2.21 12.94
N MET A 56 1.31 -2.68 14.08
CA MET A 56 1.72 -3.95 14.69
C MET A 56 1.29 -5.16 13.85
N ALA A 57 0.05 -5.15 13.34
CA ALA A 57 -0.44 -6.21 12.47
C ALA A 57 0.32 -6.24 11.14
N GLN A 58 0.68 -5.07 10.58
CA GLN A 58 1.56 -4.99 9.40
C GLN A 58 2.92 -5.66 9.66
N ILE A 59 3.55 -5.38 10.80
CA ILE A 59 4.83 -5.99 11.18
C ILE A 59 4.71 -7.50 11.35
N SER A 60 3.65 -7.97 11.99
CA SER A 60 3.40 -9.41 12.15
C SER A 60 3.26 -10.10 10.78
N LYS A 61 2.52 -9.51 9.84
CA LYS A 61 2.43 -10.01 8.46
C LYS A 61 3.79 -10.12 7.78
N SER A 62 4.65 -9.09 7.93
CA SER A 62 6.02 -9.12 7.38
C SER A 62 6.87 -10.24 8.00
N TYR A 63 6.79 -10.46 9.32
CA TYR A 63 7.49 -11.57 9.96
C TYR A 63 7.01 -12.94 9.44
N LYS A 64 5.69 -13.15 9.35
CA LYS A 64 5.13 -14.39 8.80
C LYS A 64 5.59 -14.64 7.36
N LYS A 65 5.69 -13.59 6.54
CA LYS A 65 6.21 -13.70 5.17
C LYS A 65 7.68 -14.16 5.16
N LEU A 66 8.54 -13.52 5.95
CA LEU A 66 9.95 -13.91 6.06
C LEU A 66 10.13 -15.34 6.58
N GLU A 67 9.33 -15.74 7.56
CA GLU A 67 9.37 -17.09 8.11
C GLU A 67 9.00 -18.14 7.05
N LYS A 68 7.94 -17.88 6.26
CA LYS A 68 7.56 -18.73 5.12
C LYS A 68 8.66 -18.80 4.07
N GLU A 69 9.25 -17.66 3.69
CA GLU A 69 10.37 -17.60 2.74
C GLU A 69 11.55 -18.48 3.21
N LYS A 70 11.91 -18.39 4.51
CA LYS A 70 12.99 -19.20 5.08
C LYS A 70 12.67 -20.69 5.11
N LYS A 71 11.44 -21.06 5.49
CA LYS A 71 11.00 -22.46 5.53
C LYS A 71 11.07 -23.08 4.12
N LEU A 72 10.56 -22.37 3.12
CA LEU A 72 10.62 -22.82 1.72
C LEU A 72 12.05 -22.97 1.20
N LEU A 73 12.93 -22.01 1.48
CA LEU A 73 14.34 -22.11 1.07
C LEU A 73 15.09 -23.25 1.78
N ASN A 74 14.68 -23.62 2.99
CA ASN A 74 15.32 -24.69 3.74
C ASN A 74 14.81 -26.08 3.35
N SER A 75 13.62 -26.20 2.76
CA SER A 75 13.10 -27.49 2.27
C SER A 75 13.64 -27.89 0.89
N LEU A 76 14.29 -26.97 0.18
CA LEU A 76 14.82 -27.21 -1.17
C LEU A 76 16.24 -27.78 -1.17
N GLU A 77 16.54 -28.56 -2.21
CA GLU A 77 17.87 -29.10 -2.48
C GLU A 77 18.84 -27.99 -2.94
N SER A 78 20.16 -28.21 -2.79
CA SER A 78 21.18 -27.15 -2.89
C SER A 78 21.13 -26.33 -4.18
N LYS A 79 21.01 -26.99 -5.34
CA LYS A 79 20.97 -26.33 -6.67
C LYS A 79 19.69 -25.50 -6.85
N GLU A 80 18.56 -26.02 -6.40
CA GLU A 80 17.26 -25.33 -6.48
C GLU A 80 17.17 -24.18 -5.48
N LYS A 81 17.76 -24.36 -4.30
CA LYS A 81 17.85 -23.35 -3.26
C LYS A 81 18.59 -22.11 -3.75
N GLU A 82 19.68 -22.28 -4.49
CA GLU A 82 20.44 -21.15 -5.04
C GLU A 82 19.64 -20.38 -6.10
N LYS A 83 19.02 -21.09 -7.05
CA LYS A 83 18.13 -20.49 -8.06
C LYS A 83 16.97 -19.72 -7.42
N THR A 84 16.33 -20.33 -6.42
CA THR A 84 15.19 -19.74 -5.71
C THR A 84 15.61 -18.51 -4.90
N LYS A 85 16.77 -18.56 -4.24
CA LYS A 85 17.35 -17.42 -3.52
C LYS A 85 17.66 -16.26 -4.47
N HIS A 86 18.23 -16.55 -5.64
CA HIS A 86 18.49 -15.53 -6.66
C HIS A 86 17.18 -14.88 -7.13
N LEU A 87 16.17 -15.68 -7.48
CA LEU A 87 14.86 -15.17 -7.90
C LEU A 87 14.21 -14.29 -6.82
N LEU A 88 14.28 -14.70 -5.55
CA LEU A 88 13.76 -13.93 -4.42
C LEU A 88 14.48 -12.58 -4.29
N ASN A 89 15.79 -12.54 -4.52
CA ASN A 89 16.57 -11.30 -4.49
C ASN A 89 16.18 -10.37 -5.64
N VAL A 90 15.99 -10.89 -6.86
CA VAL A 90 15.53 -10.12 -8.02
C VAL A 90 14.13 -9.53 -7.75
N GLN A 91 13.20 -10.33 -7.25
CA GLN A 91 11.86 -9.84 -6.87
C GLN A 91 11.94 -8.73 -5.81
N LYS A 92 12.77 -8.89 -4.77
CA LYS A 92 12.99 -7.86 -3.75
C LYS A 92 13.58 -6.59 -4.35
N ALA A 93 14.49 -6.68 -5.33
CA ALA A 93 15.06 -5.53 -6.02
C ALA A 93 14.00 -4.78 -6.86
N ILE A 94 13.14 -5.51 -7.58
CA ILE A 94 12.03 -4.93 -8.35
C ILE A 94 11.04 -4.20 -7.42
N LEU A 95 10.73 -4.76 -6.26
CA LEU A 95 9.86 -4.08 -5.29
C LEU A 95 10.51 -2.79 -4.78
N LYS A 96 11.82 -2.82 -4.48
CA LYS A 96 12.57 -1.63 -4.07
C LYS A 96 12.59 -0.56 -5.17
N SER A 97 12.79 -0.94 -6.43
CA SER A 97 12.80 0.02 -7.56
C SER A 97 11.43 0.66 -7.78
N LYS A 98 10.35 -0.05 -7.49
CA LYS A 98 8.96 0.49 -7.47
C LYS A 98 8.67 1.39 -6.26
N GLY A 99 9.63 1.58 -5.34
CA GLY A 99 9.45 2.37 -4.12
C GLY A 99 8.78 1.62 -2.97
N GLU A 100 8.58 0.31 -3.08
CA GLU A 100 8.04 -0.48 -1.98
C GLU A 100 9.09 -0.76 -0.90
N LYS A 101 8.64 -0.78 0.36
CA LYS A 101 9.51 -1.08 1.50
C LYS A 101 9.64 -2.59 1.68
N VAL A 102 10.79 -3.13 1.29
CA VAL A 102 11.22 -4.49 1.61
C VAL A 102 11.93 -4.48 2.97
N TYR A 103 11.51 -5.36 3.88
CA TYR A 103 12.05 -5.41 5.24
C TYR A 103 12.84 -6.69 5.49
N ASP A 104 14.03 -6.51 6.06
CA ASP A 104 14.83 -7.59 6.63
C ASP A 104 14.52 -7.78 8.12
N GLU A 105 14.93 -8.90 8.70
CA GLU A 105 14.63 -9.25 10.10
C GLU A 105 15.12 -8.20 11.09
N LYS A 106 16.35 -7.70 10.91
CA LYS A 106 16.94 -6.64 11.74
C LYS A 106 16.12 -5.36 11.65
N SER A 107 15.68 -5.00 10.43
CA SER A 107 14.86 -3.82 10.20
C SER A 107 13.48 -3.93 10.86
N LEU A 108 12.84 -5.09 10.80
CA LEU A 108 11.56 -5.35 11.47
C LEU A 108 11.70 -5.31 13.00
N LYS A 109 12.79 -5.86 13.54
CA LYS A 109 13.06 -5.86 14.99
C LYS A 109 13.20 -4.42 15.51
N ASN A 110 13.96 -3.59 14.79
CA ASN A 110 14.12 -2.18 15.11
C ASN A 110 12.78 -1.42 15.01
N ARG A 111 12.01 -1.67 13.95
CA ARG A 111 10.69 -1.06 13.77
C ARG A 111 9.72 -1.43 14.90
N LYS A 112 9.69 -2.70 15.32
CA LYS A 112 8.88 -3.19 16.45
C LYS A 112 9.28 -2.46 17.74
N LYS A 113 10.59 -2.42 18.06
CA LYS A 113 11.13 -1.72 19.24
C LYS A 113 10.73 -0.25 19.25
N ASN A 114 10.84 0.45 18.13
CA ASN A 114 10.50 1.87 18.04
C ASN A 114 9.02 2.15 18.27
N ILE A 115 8.12 1.30 17.76
CA ILE A 115 6.69 1.47 18.00
C ILE A 115 6.35 1.20 19.47
N LEU A 116 6.94 0.17 20.08
CA LEU A 116 6.75 -0.11 21.51
C LEU A 116 7.23 1.05 22.37
N LYS A 117 8.42 1.60 22.10
CA LYS A 117 8.93 2.80 22.78
C LYS A 117 7.97 4.00 22.64
N LYS A 118 7.43 4.25 21.45
CA LYS A 118 6.45 5.33 21.24
C LYS A 118 5.16 5.11 22.04
N LYS A 119 4.65 3.89 22.06
CA LYS A 119 3.47 3.52 22.88
C LYS A 119 3.75 3.70 24.37
N GLU A 120 4.92 3.29 24.84
CA GLU A 120 5.32 3.45 26.23
C GLU A 120 5.42 4.92 26.66
N LYS A 121 6.07 5.76 25.85
CA LYS A 121 6.11 7.21 26.09
C LYS A 121 4.71 7.82 26.15
N SER A 122 3.81 7.37 25.26
CA SER A 122 2.42 7.81 25.28
C SER A 122 1.73 7.43 26.59
N ARG A 123 1.88 6.18 27.05
CA ARG A 123 1.29 5.72 28.32
C ARG A 123 1.78 6.52 29.51
N LYS A 124 3.10 6.75 29.63
CA LYS A 124 3.68 7.58 30.70
C LYS A 124 3.10 8.99 30.74
N ARG A 125 2.96 9.64 29.57
CA ARG A 125 2.33 10.96 29.48
C ARG A 125 0.86 10.98 29.88
N TRP A 126 0.14 9.89 29.63
CA TRP A 126 -1.26 9.77 30.03
C TRP A 126 -1.39 9.56 31.53
N ASN A 127 -0.54 8.72 32.13
CA ASN A 127 -0.54 8.50 33.58
C ASN A 127 -0.24 9.81 34.33
N ASN A 128 0.82 10.52 33.95
CA ASN A 128 1.17 11.80 34.59
C ASN A 128 0.07 12.87 34.51
N LYS A 129 -0.85 12.79 33.53
CA LYS A 129 -1.99 13.71 33.42
C LYS A 129 -3.18 13.33 34.30
N ASN A 130 -3.25 12.06 34.71
CA ASN A 130 -4.32 11.56 35.57
C ASN A 130 -3.93 11.62 37.06
N ASP A 131 -2.62 11.77 37.33
CA ASP A 131 -2.06 11.89 38.68
C ASP A 131 -1.92 13.37 39.13
N GLU A 132 -2.18 14.34 38.24
CA GLU A 132 -2.35 15.79 38.51
C GLU A 132 -3.84 16.14 38.61
#